data_AF-A0A150WDJ6-F1
#
_entry.id   AF-A0A150WDJ6-F1
#
_cell.length_a   1.000
_cell.length_b   1.000
_cell.length_c   1.000
_cell.angle_alpha   90.00
_cell.angle_beta   90.00
_cell.angle_gamma   90.00
#
_symmetry.space_group_name_H-M   'P 1'
#
loop_
_entity.id
_entity.type
_entity.pdbx_description
1 polymer ?
#
loop_
_entity_poly.entity_id
_entity_poly.type
_entity_poly.pdbx_seq_one_letter_code
_entity_poly.pdbx_strand_id
1 'polypeptide(L)'
;MKSLKLLIINALTLIIGLGLMSGSVSQRNAEAARFEAIPSIQVNRLGNLRGQYLTVLYAVGSRPFISTDASQITISQVKESRTVYISADSMSLPKVQVEKEGFRPSYNIVIFVVSPQPNYSWVNADGSAPQGMTLTNNHQISLMNSINKTDVDDFISAQGEEAILNVNLVK
;
A
#
# COMPACT_ATOMS: atom_id res chain seq x y z
N MET A 1 -32.47 -47.13 62.70
CA MET A 1 -31.88 -45.86 62.20
C MET A 1 -31.08 -46.15 60.93
N LYS A 2 -31.68 -46.00 59.75
CA LYS A 2 -30.99 -46.00 58.45
C LYS A 2 -31.63 -44.88 57.62
N SER A 3 -30.81 -43.91 57.24
CA SER A 3 -31.20 -42.62 56.67
C SER A 3 -31.56 -42.75 55.18
N LEU A 4 -32.66 -42.08 54.82
CA LEU A 4 -33.23 -41.94 53.48
C LEU A 4 -32.37 -40.94 52.69
N LYS A 5 -31.72 -41.36 51.59
CA LYS A 5 -31.04 -40.43 50.67
C LYS A 5 -32.04 -39.92 49.64
N LEU A 6 -32.39 -38.65 49.78
CA LEU A 6 -33.20 -37.87 48.86
C LEU A 6 -32.37 -37.54 47.60
N LEU A 7 -32.77 -38.07 46.45
CA LEU A 7 -32.23 -37.71 45.13
C LEU A 7 -32.97 -36.45 44.64
N ILE A 8 -32.29 -35.30 44.70
CA ILE A 8 -32.79 -34.05 44.11
C ILE A 8 -32.43 -34.07 42.62
N ILE A 9 -33.45 -34.25 41.77
CA ILE A 9 -33.40 -34.00 40.33
C ILE A 9 -33.52 -32.49 40.16
N ASN A 10 -32.45 -31.83 39.72
CA ASN A 10 -32.53 -30.44 39.30
C ASN A 10 -32.69 -30.38 37.79
N ALA A 11 -33.74 -29.69 37.37
CA ALA A 11 -34.19 -29.58 36.00
C ALA A 11 -33.42 -28.49 35.24
N LEU A 12 -33.41 -28.64 33.91
CA LEU A 12 -33.38 -27.55 32.93
C LEU A 12 -32.18 -26.59 32.97
N THR A 13 -31.25 -26.79 32.04
CA THR A 13 -31.06 -25.80 30.96
C THR A 13 -30.37 -26.44 29.76
N LEU A 14 -31.18 -26.64 28.73
CA LEU A 14 -30.80 -26.95 27.36
C LEU A 14 -30.11 -25.71 26.77
N ILE A 15 -28.77 -25.69 26.67
CA ILE A 15 -28.08 -24.70 25.83
C ILE A 15 -28.13 -25.22 24.39
N ILE A 16 -29.17 -24.77 23.70
CA ILE A 16 -29.25 -24.76 22.24
C ILE A 16 -28.11 -23.87 21.75
N GLY A 17 -27.30 -24.37 20.82
CA GLY A 17 -26.28 -23.57 20.16
C GLY A 17 -26.90 -22.37 19.44
N LEU A 18 -26.33 -21.19 19.68
CA LEU A 18 -26.41 -20.05 18.76
C LEU A 18 -25.09 -19.29 18.85
N GLY A 19 -24.50 -19.08 17.68
CA GLY A 19 -23.10 -18.72 17.52
C GLY A 19 -22.73 -17.37 18.13
N LEU A 20 -21.57 -17.35 18.77
CA LEU A 20 -20.75 -16.16 18.92
C LEU A 20 -19.46 -16.38 18.11
N MET A 21 -19.62 -16.61 16.80
CA MET A 21 -18.59 -16.34 15.81
C MET A 21 -18.78 -14.89 15.30
N SER A 22 -18.68 -13.91 16.19
CA SER A 22 -18.79 -12.48 15.84
C SER A 22 -17.50 -11.68 16.10
N GLY A 23 -16.43 -12.32 16.57
CA GLY A 23 -15.16 -11.65 16.86
C GLY A 23 -14.31 -11.26 15.64
N SER A 24 -14.51 -11.90 14.48
CA SER A 24 -13.64 -11.73 13.31
C SER A 24 -14.13 -10.71 12.28
N VAL A 25 -15.43 -10.39 12.26
CA VAL A 25 -16.01 -9.45 11.27
C VAL A 25 -15.83 -7.99 11.70
N SER A 26 -15.97 -7.70 13.01
CA SER A 26 -15.83 -6.32 13.53
C SER A 26 -14.39 -5.80 13.49
N GLN A 27 -13.39 -6.67 13.62
CA GLN A 27 -11.97 -6.27 13.55
C GLN A 27 -11.53 -5.96 12.11
N ARG A 28 -11.96 -6.75 11.11
CA ARG A 28 -11.65 -6.49 9.69
C ARG A 28 -12.20 -5.13 9.21
N ASN A 29 -13.41 -4.77 9.63
CA ASN A 29 -14.01 -3.47 9.27
C ASN A 29 -13.29 -2.28 9.93
N ALA A 30 -12.79 -2.43 11.15
CA ALA A 30 -12.00 -1.39 11.83
C ALA A 30 -10.60 -1.23 11.22
N GLU A 31 -9.96 -2.33 10.81
CA GLU A 31 -8.64 -2.30 10.16
C GLU A 31 -8.73 -1.72 8.74
N ALA A 32 -9.74 -2.08 7.95
CA ALA A 32 -10.00 -1.50 6.63
C ALA A 32 -10.40 0.00 6.69
N ALA A 33 -10.94 0.46 7.82
CA ALA A 33 -11.21 1.88 8.06
C ALA A 33 -9.91 2.68 8.34
N ARG A 34 -8.87 2.03 8.87
CA ARG A 34 -7.61 2.67 9.24
C ARG A 34 -6.51 2.51 8.22
N PHE A 35 -6.54 1.44 7.43
CA PHE A 35 -5.52 1.13 6.46
C PHE A 35 -6.11 0.98 5.06
N GLU A 36 -5.27 1.26 4.08
CA GLU A 36 -5.53 1.02 2.69
C GLU A 36 -4.53 -0.01 2.17
N ALA A 37 -5.05 -1.13 1.66
CA ALA A 37 -4.23 -2.15 1.05
C ALA A 37 -3.83 -1.74 -0.37
N ILE A 38 -2.56 -1.94 -0.71
CA ILE A 38 -2.02 -1.79 -2.05
C ILE A 38 -1.51 -3.15 -2.49
N PRO A 39 -1.97 -3.70 -3.64
CA PRO A 39 -1.58 -5.01 -4.12
C PRO A 39 -0.07 -5.10 -4.34
N SER A 40 0.43 -6.33 -4.46
CA SER A 40 1.82 -6.52 -4.88
C SER A 40 2.02 -5.95 -6.29
N ILE A 41 3.17 -5.32 -6.54
CA ILE A 41 3.48 -4.68 -7.82
C ILE A 41 4.63 -5.40 -8.48
N GLN A 42 4.46 -5.81 -9.74
CA GLN A 42 5.56 -6.25 -10.57
C GLN A 42 5.92 -5.13 -11.55
N VAL A 43 7.14 -4.62 -11.42
CA VAL A 43 7.68 -3.59 -12.29
C VAL A 43 8.53 -4.26 -13.36
N ASN A 44 8.20 -4.03 -14.63
CA ASN A 44 8.74 -4.73 -15.79
C ASN A 44 9.56 -3.79 -16.69
N ARG A 45 10.33 -4.40 -17.61
CA ARG A 45 11.18 -3.71 -18.61
C ARG A 45 12.33 -2.92 -17.99
N LEU A 46 12.97 -3.50 -16.99
CA LEU A 46 14.07 -2.90 -16.22
C LEU A 46 15.47 -3.31 -16.73
N GLY A 47 15.57 -4.09 -17.81
CA GLY A 47 16.84 -4.63 -18.31
C GLY A 47 17.93 -3.59 -18.55
N ASN A 48 17.56 -2.43 -19.12
CA ASN A 48 18.49 -1.31 -19.38
C ASN A 48 18.81 -0.47 -18.14
N LEU A 49 18.17 -0.77 -17.01
CA LEU A 49 18.28 -0.04 -15.74
C LEU A 49 18.94 -0.89 -14.65
N ARG A 50 19.48 -2.07 -15.00
CA ARG A 50 20.24 -2.91 -14.06
C ARG A 50 21.42 -2.15 -13.48
N GLY A 51 21.70 -2.39 -12.21
CA GLY A 51 22.73 -1.64 -11.48
C GLY A 51 22.24 -0.35 -10.82
N GLN A 52 20.98 0.03 -11.06
CA GLN A 52 20.35 1.20 -10.46
C GLN A 52 19.37 0.80 -9.35
N TYR A 53 18.73 1.79 -8.75
CA TYR A 53 17.77 1.61 -7.67
C TYR A 53 16.39 2.07 -8.12
N LEU A 54 15.37 1.25 -7.89
CA LEU A 54 13.98 1.61 -8.07
C LEU A 54 13.39 2.01 -6.71
N THR A 55 13.00 3.27 -6.57
CA THR A 55 12.25 3.80 -5.45
C THR A 55 10.79 3.96 -5.85
N VAL A 56 9.88 3.33 -5.10
CA VAL A 56 8.43 3.47 -5.25
C VAL A 56 7.88 4.27 -4.08
N LEU A 57 7.18 5.36 -4.40
CA LEU A 57 6.57 6.28 -3.44
C LEU A 57 5.05 6.14 -3.50
N TYR A 58 4.44 5.89 -2.36
CA TYR A 58 2.98 5.97 -2.19
C TYR A 58 2.69 7.30 -1.53
N ALA A 59 2.09 8.22 -2.28
CA ALA A 59 2.11 9.62 -1.92
C ALA A 59 0.76 10.32 -2.12
N VAL A 60 0.62 11.43 -1.41
CA VAL A 60 -0.37 12.46 -1.68
C VAL A 60 0.32 13.57 -2.47
N GLY A 61 -0.14 13.80 -3.68
CA GLY A 61 0.40 14.84 -4.55
C GLY A 61 -0.62 15.33 -5.57
N SER A 62 -0.19 16.28 -6.40
CA SER A 62 -0.96 16.81 -7.50
C SER A 62 -0.14 16.81 -8.78
N ARG A 63 -0.80 16.46 -9.89
CA ARG A 63 -0.25 16.66 -11.23
C ARG A 63 -0.68 18.03 -11.73
N PRO A 64 0.16 18.72 -12.53
CA PRO A 64 -0.28 19.91 -13.25
C PRO A 64 -1.40 19.54 -14.21
N PHE A 65 -2.41 20.40 -14.33
CA PHE A 65 -3.62 20.12 -15.11
C PHE A 65 -3.35 19.84 -16.60
N ILE A 66 -2.24 20.36 -17.13
CA ILE A 66 -1.88 20.31 -18.55
C ILE A 66 -0.69 19.41 -18.85
N SER A 67 -0.15 18.70 -17.85
CA SER A 67 1.06 17.90 -18.01
C SER A 67 0.84 16.44 -17.69
N THR A 68 1.39 15.58 -18.53
CA THR A 68 1.49 14.13 -18.28
C THR A 68 2.88 13.74 -17.80
N ASP A 69 3.80 14.70 -17.68
CA ASP A 69 5.16 14.45 -17.21
C ASP A 69 5.15 14.22 -15.69
N ALA A 70 5.67 13.06 -15.29
CA ALA A 70 5.80 12.71 -13.88
C ALA A 70 6.78 13.63 -13.14
N SER A 71 7.75 14.23 -13.83
CA SER A 71 8.72 15.15 -13.21
C SER A 71 8.08 16.42 -12.64
N GLN A 72 6.87 16.75 -13.08
CA GLN A 72 6.14 17.94 -12.65
C GLN A 72 5.13 17.66 -11.53
N ILE A 73 5.11 16.44 -10.98
CA ILE A 73 4.26 16.12 -9.83
C ILE A 73 4.73 16.94 -8.63
N THR A 74 3.80 17.58 -7.94
CA THR A 74 4.06 18.16 -6.62
C THR A 74 3.60 17.18 -5.56
N ILE A 75 4.50 16.73 -4.70
CA ILE A 75 4.18 15.82 -3.59
C ILE A 75 4.09 16.62 -2.30
N SER A 76 2.95 16.54 -1.62
CA SER A 76 2.78 17.12 -0.28
C SER A 76 3.27 16.17 0.81
N GLN A 77 3.00 14.86 0.66
CA GLN A 77 3.35 13.86 1.66
C GLN A 77 3.65 12.51 1.01
N VAL A 78 4.74 11.88 1.44
CA VAL A 78 5.03 10.47 1.20
C VAL A 78 4.54 9.68 2.40
N LYS A 79 3.65 8.71 2.17
CA LYS A 79 3.11 7.86 3.23
C LYS A 79 3.91 6.58 3.43
N GLU A 80 4.46 6.06 2.34
CA GLU A 80 5.33 4.90 2.33
C GLU A 80 6.32 5.05 1.17
N SER A 81 7.54 4.56 1.35
CA SER A 81 8.53 4.45 0.29
C SER A 81 9.25 3.11 0.34
N ARG A 82 9.54 2.53 -0.82
CA ARG A 82 10.32 1.30 -0.92
C ARG A 82 11.38 1.43 -1.99
N THR A 83 12.61 1.08 -1.64
CA THR A 83 13.73 1.10 -2.58
C THR A 83 14.26 -0.31 -2.77
N VAL A 84 14.40 -0.73 -4.03
CA VAL A 84 14.98 -2.04 -4.40
C VAL A 84 16.09 -1.85 -5.41
N TYR A 85 17.14 -2.65 -5.31
CA TYR A 85 18.20 -2.70 -6.30
C TYR A 85 17.74 -3.48 -7.54
N ILE A 86 17.93 -2.92 -8.73
CA ILE A 86 17.50 -3.54 -9.99
C ILE A 86 18.54 -4.56 -10.42
N SER A 87 18.23 -5.83 -10.20
CA SER A 87 19.09 -6.98 -10.57
C SER A 87 18.56 -7.78 -11.77
N ALA A 88 17.29 -7.63 -12.12
CA ALA A 88 16.60 -8.38 -13.16
C ALA A 88 15.81 -7.45 -14.11
N ASP A 89 15.22 -8.01 -15.16
CA ASP A 89 14.33 -7.26 -16.07
C ASP A 89 12.96 -6.94 -15.43
N SER A 90 12.58 -7.68 -14.40
CA SER A 90 11.37 -7.46 -13.62
C SER A 90 11.68 -7.52 -12.13
N MET A 91 11.09 -6.62 -11.34
CA MET A 91 11.21 -6.59 -9.88
C MET A 91 9.83 -6.65 -9.24
N SER A 92 9.68 -7.48 -8.21
CA SER A 92 8.44 -7.57 -7.42
C SER A 92 8.57 -6.76 -6.14
N LEU A 93 7.53 -5.99 -5.83
CA LEU A 93 7.34 -5.25 -4.59
C LEU A 93 6.17 -5.88 -3.84
N PRO A 94 6.36 -6.31 -2.59
CA PRO A 94 5.29 -6.98 -1.85
C PRO A 94 4.14 -6.02 -1.54
N LYS A 95 2.97 -6.58 -1.20
CA LYS A 95 1.81 -5.84 -0.70
C LYS A 95 2.20 -4.81 0.38
N VAL A 96 1.50 -3.69 0.39
CA VAL A 96 1.69 -2.60 1.35
C VAL A 96 0.35 -2.28 2.00
N GLN A 97 0.38 -1.89 3.27
CA GLN A 97 -0.75 -1.21 3.90
C GLN A 97 -0.32 0.21 4.25
N VAL A 98 -1.13 1.18 3.88
CA VAL A 98 -0.86 2.60 4.12
C VAL A 98 -1.94 3.16 5.03
N GLU A 99 -1.55 3.90 6.06
CA GLU A 99 -2.50 4.45 7.03
C GLU A 99 -3.35 5.57 6.41
N LYS A 100 -4.65 5.52 6.67
CA LYS A 100 -5.64 6.55 6.28
C LYS A 100 -5.75 7.60 7.37
N GLU A 101 -5.88 8.86 6.95
CA GLU A 101 -6.21 9.97 7.84
C GLU A 101 -7.71 10.26 7.76
N GLY A 102 -8.48 9.57 8.61
CA GLY A 102 -9.94 9.63 8.60
C GLY A 102 -10.52 9.04 7.32
N PHE A 103 -11.38 9.80 6.63
CA PHE A 103 -12.04 9.37 5.38
C PHE A 103 -11.27 9.74 4.11
N ARG A 104 -10.07 10.31 4.24
CA ARG A 104 -9.25 10.68 3.09
C ARG A 104 -8.51 9.45 2.55
N PRO A 105 -8.34 9.31 1.23
CA PRO A 105 -7.43 8.32 0.66
C PRO A 105 -6.05 8.43 1.32
N SER A 106 -5.44 7.29 1.62
CA SER A 106 -4.12 7.28 2.24
C SER A 106 -3.07 7.86 1.27
N TYR A 107 -3.15 7.50 0.01
CA TYR A 107 -2.38 8.05 -1.11
C TYR A 107 -3.33 8.39 -2.27
N ASN A 108 -2.87 9.17 -3.25
CA ASN A 108 -3.60 9.39 -4.50
C ASN A 108 -2.76 9.10 -5.75
N ILE A 109 -1.45 8.91 -5.58
CA ILE A 109 -0.51 8.62 -6.66
C ILE A 109 0.56 7.63 -6.18
N VAL A 110 0.95 6.72 -7.07
CA VAL A 110 2.13 5.86 -6.89
C VAL A 110 3.17 6.30 -7.90
N ILE A 111 4.38 6.61 -7.43
CA ILE A 111 5.46 7.15 -8.27
C ILE A 111 6.61 6.17 -8.26
N PHE A 112 7.11 5.84 -9.44
CA PHE A 112 8.25 4.96 -9.66
C PHE A 112 9.41 5.82 -10.14
N VAL A 113 10.48 5.86 -9.35
CA VAL A 113 11.69 6.59 -9.67
C VAL A 113 12.83 5.61 -9.77
N VAL A 114 13.56 5.64 -10.88
CA VAL A 114 14.82 4.92 -11.00
C VAL A 114 15.95 5.91 -10.85
N SER A 115 16.86 5.65 -9.91
CA SER A 115 18.02 6.48 -9.60
C SER A 115 19.32 5.69 -9.72
N PRO A 116 20.42 6.31 -10.20
CA PRO A 116 21.71 5.64 -10.31
C PRO A 116 22.35 5.32 -8.96
N GLN A 117 21.93 6.01 -7.89
CA GLN A 117 22.42 5.85 -6.53
C GLN A 117 21.28 5.44 -5.58
N PRO A 118 21.58 4.80 -4.42
CA PRO A 118 20.57 4.49 -3.42
C PRO A 118 20.08 5.75 -2.70
N ASN A 119 19.05 5.60 -1.87
CA ASN A 119 18.52 6.66 -1.01
C ASN A 119 18.06 7.91 -1.79
N TYR A 120 17.35 7.71 -2.90
CA TYR A 120 16.70 8.81 -3.62
C TYR A 120 15.77 9.59 -2.67
N SER A 121 15.82 10.92 -2.73
CA SER A 121 14.84 11.79 -2.09
C SER A 121 14.19 12.73 -3.09
N TRP A 122 12.87 12.88 -2.96
CA TRP A 122 12.08 13.75 -3.80
C TRP A 122 12.22 15.20 -3.37
N VAL A 123 12.33 16.10 -4.35
CA VAL A 123 12.26 17.54 -4.16
C VAL A 123 11.28 18.07 -5.20
N ASN A 124 10.29 18.84 -4.76
CA ASN A 124 9.31 19.45 -5.64
C ASN A 124 9.98 20.54 -6.50
N ALA A 125 9.31 20.92 -7.60
CA ALA A 125 9.82 21.95 -8.51
C ALA A 125 10.01 23.32 -7.83
N ASP A 126 9.29 23.61 -6.75
CA ASP A 126 9.45 24.82 -5.93
C ASP A 126 10.60 24.72 -4.90
N GLY A 127 11.33 23.61 -4.89
CA GLY A 127 12.42 23.32 -3.94
C GLY A 127 11.94 22.76 -2.60
N SER A 128 10.63 22.62 -2.38
CA SER A 128 10.11 22.06 -1.14
C SER A 128 10.29 20.55 -1.06
N ALA A 129 10.47 20.05 0.16
CA ALA A 129 10.55 18.64 0.46
C ALA A 129 9.18 18.10 0.89
N PRO A 130 8.75 16.92 0.40
CA PRO A 130 7.55 16.28 0.90
C PRO A 130 7.66 15.91 2.38
N GLN A 131 6.55 15.97 3.10
CA GLN A 131 6.48 15.39 4.44
C GLN A 131 6.61 13.86 4.39
N GLY A 132 7.13 13.25 5.45
CA GLY A 132 7.23 11.78 5.56
C GLY A 132 8.35 11.14 4.74
N MET A 133 9.23 11.94 4.13
CA MET A 133 10.43 11.45 3.45
C MET A 133 11.70 12.02 4.08
N THR A 134 12.71 11.16 4.26
CA THR A 134 14.04 11.62 4.66
C THR A 134 14.72 12.30 3.48
N LEU A 135 15.14 13.55 3.68
CA LEU A 135 15.94 14.27 2.69
C LEU A 135 17.36 13.71 2.61
N THR A 136 17.83 13.54 1.38
CA THR A 136 19.18 13.09 1.04
C THR A 136 19.77 14.01 -0.02
N ASN A 137 21.04 13.82 -0.39
CA ASN A 137 21.65 14.57 -1.49
C ASN A 137 21.42 13.90 -2.86
N ASN A 138 20.75 12.75 -2.90
CA ASN A 138 20.47 12.04 -4.14
C ASN A 138 19.08 12.40 -4.66
N HIS A 139 19.06 13.27 -5.67
CA HIS A 139 17.86 13.64 -6.42
C HIS A 139 17.94 13.19 -7.88
N GLN A 140 18.92 12.34 -8.21
CA GLN A 140 19.18 11.94 -9.59
C GLN A 140 18.12 10.96 -10.07
N ILE A 141 17.55 11.25 -11.25
CA ILE A 141 16.49 10.46 -11.87
C ILE A 141 16.99 10.00 -13.23
N SER A 142 17.03 8.68 -13.42
CA SER A 142 17.27 8.06 -14.73
C SER A 142 15.96 7.80 -15.47
N LEU A 143 14.90 7.45 -14.73
CA LEU A 143 13.57 7.22 -15.27
C LEU A 143 12.51 7.52 -14.22
N MET A 144 11.37 8.04 -14.66
CA MET A 144 10.21 8.25 -13.80
C MET A 144 8.93 7.81 -14.48
N ASN A 145 8.07 7.14 -13.73
CA ASN A 145 6.68 6.87 -14.13
C ASN A 145 5.77 7.01 -12.91
N SER A 146 4.47 7.06 -13.13
CA SER A 146 3.48 7.16 -12.06
C SER A 146 2.12 6.68 -12.50
N ILE A 147 1.37 6.11 -11.56
CA ILE A 147 -0.02 5.66 -11.74
C ILE A 147 -0.90 6.35 -10.71
N ASN A 148 -2.15 6.64 -11.08
CA ASN A 148 -3.08 7.25 -10.14
C ASN A 148 -3.71 6.16 -9.29
N LYS A 149 -4.19 6.54 -8.10
CA LYS A 149 -4.92 5.62 -7.22
C LYS A 149 -6.14 5.00 -7.92
N THR A 150 -6.84 5.78 -8.74
CA THR A 150 -8.00 5.27 -9.50
C THR A 150 -7.63 4.06 -10.37
N ASP A 151 -6.45 4.08 -11.00
CA ASP A 151 -5.97 2.97 -11.83
C ASP A 151 -5.68 1.71 -10.98
N VAL A 152 -5.18 1.92 -9.76
CA VAL A 152 -4.95 0.84 -8.78
C VAL A 152 -6.28 0.29 -8.27
N ASP A 153 -7.23 1.15 -7.93
CA ASP A 153 -8.56 0.77 -7.44
C ASP A 153 -9.36 0.01 -8.50
N ASP A 154 -9.30 0.46 -9.76
CA ASP A 154 -9.92 -0.22 -10.90
C ASP A 154 -9.32 -1.61 -11.10
N PHE A 155 -7.99 -1.74 -10.97
CA PHE A 155 -7.31 -3.03 -11.02
C PHE A 155 -7.76 -3.96 -9.89
N ILE A 156 -7.78 -3.47 -8.64
CA ILE A 156 -8.22 -4.26 -7.47
C ILE A 156 -9.67 -4.70 -7.66
N SER A 157 -10.53 -3.81 -8.16
CA SER A 157 -11.95 -4.11 -8.40
C SER A 157 -12.13 -5.18 -9.48
N ALA A 158 -11.25 -5.23 -10.47
CA ALA A 158 -11.30 -6.19 -11.58
C ALA A 158 -10.63 -7.55 -11.26
N GLN A 159 -9.53 -7.56 -10.51
CA GLN A 159 -8.65 -8.73 -10.33
C GLN A 159 -8.54 -9.21 -8.87
N GLY A 160 -8.99 -8.41 -7.90
CA GLY A 160 -8.87 -8.66 -6.47
C GLY A 160 -7.57 -8.13 -5.87
N GLU A 161 -7.57 -7.92 -4.54
CA GLU A 161 -6.44 -7.36 -3.79
C GLU A 161 -5.19 -8.25 -3.76
N GLU A 162 -5.36 -9.56 -3.98
CA GLU A 162 -4.26 -10.54 -3.97
C GLU A 162 -3.59 -10.70 -5.34
N ALA A 163 -4.11 -10.03 -6.37
CA ALA A 163 -3.51 -10.03 -7.69
C ALA A 163 -2.23 -9.18 -7.74
N ILE A 164 -1.40 -9.40 -8.77
CA ILE A 164 -0.16 -8.66 -8.99
C ILE A 164 -0.40 -7.57 -10.03
N LEU A 165 -0.24 -6.31 -9.62
CA LEU A 165 -0.33 -5.16 -10.51
C LEU A 165 0.93 -5.06 -11.36
N ASN A 166 0.79 -5.22 -12.68
CA ASN A 166 1.90 -5.12 -13.62
C ASN A 166 2.11 -3.68 -14.08
N VAL A 167 3.33 -3.16 -13.91
CA VAL A 167 3.71 -1.78 -14.29
C VAL A 167 4.90 -1.83 -15.24
N ASN A 168 4.75 -1.26 -16.44
CA ASN A 168 5.85 -1.08 -17.38
C ASN A 168 6.41 0.34 -17.23
N LEU A 169 7.69 0.50 -16.87
CA LEU A 169 8.28 1.85 -16.73
C LEU A 169 8.62 2.50 -18.07
N VAL A 170 8.84 1.69 -19.11
CA VAL A 170 9.11 2.14 -20.48
C VAL A 170 7.91 1.75 -21.33
N LYS A 171 7.32 2.72 -22.05
CA LYS A 171 6.24 2.45 -23.02
C LYS A 171 6.75 1.63 -24.19
#